data_AF-A0A3M6UI60-F1
#
_entry.id   AF-A0A3M6UI60-F1
#
_cell.length_a   1.000
_cell.length_b   1.000
_cell.length_c   1.000
_cell.angle_alpha   90.00
_cell.angle_beta   90.00
_cell.angle_gamma   90.00
#
_symmetry.space_group_name_H-M   'P 1'
#
loop_
_entity.id
_entity.type
_entity.pdbx_description
1 polymer ?
#
loop_
_entity_poly.entity_id
_entity_poly.type
_entity_poly.pdbx_seq_one_letter_code
_entity_poly.pdbx_strand_id
1 'polypeptide(L)' 'MGNHSVQLHGKEIERVSSFCCLRVILDENLSWNEHVELICNKVSKHLGLLSRIRSFLALKAANCLYSSLVQPILNRLH' A
#
# COMPACT_ATOMS: atom_id res chain seq x y z
N MET A 1 23.57 -0.62 30.61
CA MET A 1 22.38 0.26 30.45
C MET A 1 21.21 -0.65 30.14
N GLY A 2 20.10 -0.52 30.88
CA GLY A 2 19.15 -1.60 31.16
C GLY A 2 18.40 -2.15 29.96
N ASN A 3 18.18 -3.47 29.95
CA ASN A 3 17.34 -4.15 28.98
C ASN A 3 15.88 -3.95 29.40
N HIS A 4 15.12 -3.14 28.66
CA HIS A 4 13.70 -2.91 28.93
C HIS A 4 12.89 -4.04 28.28
N SER A 5 12.47 -5.04 29.06
CA SER A 5 11.53 -6.08 28.61
C SER A 5 10.09 -5.57 28.74
N VAL A 6 9.32 -5.67 27.66
CA VAL A 6 7.90 -5.29 27.64
C VAL A 6 7.09 -6.58 27.75
N GLN A 7 6.21 -6.65 28.75
CA GLN A 7 5.38 -7.83 29.03
C GLN A 7 3.90 -7.47 28.90
N LEU A 8 3.13 -8.34 28.26
CA LEU A 8 1.66 -8.28 28.23
C LEU A 8 1.13 -9.52 28.94
N HIS A 9 0.34 -9.33 30.01
CA HIS A 9 -0.24 -10.42 30.79
C HIS A 9 0.77 -11.47 31.29
N GLY A 10 1.98 -11.05 31.67
CA GLY A 10 3.05 -11.94 32.15
C GLY A 10 3.74 -12.75 31.04
N LYS A 11 3.44 -12.49 29.77
CA LYS A 11 4.14 -13.05 28.61
C LYS A 11 5.06 -11.98 28.01
N GLU A 12 6.32 -12.33 27.84
CA GLU A 12 7.30 -11.46 27.18
C GLU A 12 6.90 -11.27 25.71
N ILE A 13 6.86 -10.01 25.26
CA ILE A 13 6.50 -9.68 23.89
C ILE A 13 7.75 -9.81 23.04
N GLU A 14 7.73 -10.74 22.10
CA GLU A 14 8.79 -10.90 21.11
C GLU A 14 8.83 -9.67 20.20
N ARG A 15 9.98 -9.00 20.13
CA ARG A 15 10.22 -7.90 19.19
C ARG A 15 10.47 -8.51 17.82
N VAL A 16 9.49 -8.39 16.93
CA VAL A 16 9.61 -8.75 15.52
C VAL A 16 9.88 -7.49 14.69
N SER A 17 10.83 -7.57 13.76
CA SER A 17 11.19 -6.45 12.87
C SER A 17 10.12 -6.14 11.83
N SER A 18 9.21 -7.10 11.58
CA SER A 18 8.08 -6.93 10.67
C SER A 18 6.91 -7.80 11.12
N PHE A 19 5.70 -7.24 11.18
CA PHE A 19 4.48 -7.98 11.49
C PHE A 19 3.41 -7.76 10.42
N CYS A 20 2.79 -8.84 9.95
CA CYS A 20 1.71 -8.78 8.97
C CYS A 20 0.36 -8.62 9.68
N CYS A 21 -0.13 -7.38 9.83
CA CYS A 21 -1.44 -7.10 10.39
C CYS A 21 -2.45 -6.95 9.25
N LEU A 22 -3.45 -7.83 9.18
CA LEU A 22 -4.53 -7.75 8.17
C LEU A 22 -4.03 -7.70 6.71
N ARG A 23 -2.89 -8.37 6.41
CA ARG A 23 -2.16 -8.31 5.11
C ARG A 23 -1.42 -7.00 4.83
N VAL A 24 -1.24 -6.15 5.83
CA VAL A 24 -0.36 -4.98 5.82
C VAL A 24 0.92 -5.36 6.57
N ILE A 25 2.07 -5.25 5.90
CA ILE A 25 3.37 -5.41 6.56
C ILE A 25 3.64 -4.13 7.34
N LEU A 26 3.69 -4.25 8.66
CA LEU A 26 4.09 -3.18 9.57
C LEU A 26 5.56 -3.43 9.93
N ASP A 27 6.43 -2.61 9.36
CA ASP A 27 7.84 -2.49 9.73
C ASP A 27 7.98 -2.02 11.19
N GLU A 28 9.10 -2.32 11.86
CA GLU A 28 9.40 -2.00 13.26
C GLU A 28 9.28 -0.51 13.60
N ASN A 29 9.42 0.34 12.58
CA ASN A 29 9.25 1.80 12.68
C ASN A 29 7.82 2.27 12.39
N LEU A 30 6.84 1.35 12.22
CA LEU A 30 5.52 1.67 11.68
C LEU A 30 5.63 2.46 10.37
N SER A 31 6.67 2.19 9.57
CA SER A 31 6.91 2.93 8.35
C SER A 31 5.92 2.45 7.29
N TRP A 32 4.91 3.27 6.99
CA TRP A 32 3.95 3.03 5.92
C TRP A 32 4.61 3.11 4.53
N ASN A 33 5.90 3.43 4.46
CA ASN A 33 6.64 3.67 3.23
C ASN A 33 6.59 2.47 2.29
N GLU A 34 6.84 1.25 2.79
CA GLU A 34 6.78 0.05 1.95
C GLU A 34 5.36 -0.19 1.41
N HIS A 35 4.34 0.01 2.25
CA HIS A 35 2.94 -0.14 1.85
C HIS A 35 2.51 0.91 0.81
N VAL A 36 2.89 2.18 1.02
CA VAL A 36 2.64 3.30 0.10
C VAL A 36 3.37 3.04 -1.21
N GLU A 37 4.63 2.59 -1.18
CA GLU A 37 5.40 2.26 -2.36
C GLU A 37 4.77 1.12 -3.16
N LEU A 38 4.28 0.06 -2.50
CA LEU A 38 3.55 -1.03 -3.16
C LEU A 38 2.28 -0.53 -3.87
N ILE A 39 1.51 0.36 -3.22
CA ILE A 39 0.30 0.94 -3.81
C ILE A 39 0.65 1.88 -4.97
N CYS A 40 1.64 2.77 -4.78
CA CYS A 40 2.15 3.65 -5.83
C CYS A 40 2.63 2.85 -7.05
N ASN A 41 3.40 1.78 -6.83
CA ASN A 41 3.86 0.89 -7.91
C ASN A 41 2.70 0.22 -8.64
N LYS A 42 1.65 -0.18 -7.92
CA LYS A 42 0.44 -0.75 -8.53
C LYS A 42 -0.30 0.29 -9.38
N VAL A 43 -0.48 1.51 -8.88
CA VAL A 43 -1.14 2.60 -9.62
C VAL A 43 -0.32 3.00 -10.86
N SER A 44 0.99 3.14 -10.73
CA SER A 44 1.90 3.50 -11.83
C SER A 44 1.82 2.53 -13.00
N LYS A 45 1.65 1.22 -12.75
CA LYS A 45 1.44 0.23 -13.82
C LYS A 45 0.15 0.47 -14.60
N HIS A 46 -0.94 0.77 -13.91
CA HIS A 46 -2.24 1.05 -14.54
C HIS A 46 -2.22 2.38 -15.30
N LEU A 47 -1.60 3.41 -14.72
CA LEU A 47 -1.43 4.71 -15.38
C LEU A 47 -0.51 4.62 -16.60
N GLY A 48 0.57 3.85 -16.53
CA GLY A 48 1.47 3.62 -17.65
C GLY A 48 0.77 2.92 -18.81
N LEU A 49 -0.04 1.89 -18.53
CA LEU A 49 -0.88 1.25 -19.54
C LEU A 49 -1.88 2.24 -20.13
N LEU A 50 -2.62 2.96 -19.27
CA LEU A 50 -3.62 3.94 -19.69
C LEU A 50 -3.01 5.02 -20.58
N SER A 51 -1.83 5.54 -20.22
CA SER A 51 -1.10 6.55 -21.01
C SER A 51 -0.76 6.05 -22.41
N ARG A 52 -0.41 4.77 -22.56
CA ARG A 52 -0.06 4.17 -23.87
C ARG A 52 -1.28 3.96 -24.75
N ILE A 53 -2.40 3.56 -24.18
CA ILE A 53 -3.63 3.31 -24.94
C ILE A 53 -4.47 4.58 -25.14
N ARG A 54 -4.29 5.61 -24.30
CA ARG A 54 -5.10 6.83 -24.30
C ARG A 54 -5.17 7.53 -25.67
N SER A 55 -4.11 7.50 -26.47
CA SER A 55 -4.10 8.06 -27.82
C SER A 55 -5.07 7.35 -28.79
N PHE A 56 -5.47 6.12 -28.49
CA PHE A 56 -6.37 5.30 -29.28
C PHE A 56 -7.79 5.24 -28.71
N LEU A 57 -8.05 5.88 -27.57
CA LEU A 57 -9.35 5.86 -26.90
C LEU A 57 -10.06 7.21 -26.99
N ALA A 58 -11.38 7.16 -27.15
CA ALA A 58 -12.22 8.32 -26.90
C ALA A 58 -12.10 8.77 -25.44
N LEU A 59 -12.15 10.08 -25.20
CA LEU A 59 -12.00 10.67 -23.85
C LEU A 59 -12.93 10.03 -22.81
N LYS A 60 -14.17 9.73 -23.19
CA LYS A 60 -15.14 9.06 -22.34
C LYS A 60 -14.67 7.66 -21.90
N ALA A 61 -14.11 6.88 -22.83
CA ALA A 61 -13.60 5.55 -22.55
C ALA A 61 -12.33 5.60 -21.67
N ALA A 62 -11.44 6.57 -21.92
CA ALA A 62 -10.27 6.80 -21.07
C ALA A 62 -10.67 7.16 -19.63
N ASN A 63 -11.68 8.01 -19.45
CA ASN A 63 -12.23 8.35 -18.14
C ASN A 63 -12.87 7.14 -17.46
N CYS A 64 -13.65 6.32 -18.19
CA CYS A 64 -14.21 5.09 -17.63
C CYS A 64 -13.11 4.13 -17.15
N LEU A 65 -12.04 3.95 -17.93
CA LEU A 65 -10.92 3.09 -17.52
C LEU A 65 -10.18 3.64 -16.30
N TYR A 66 -9.94 4.95 -16.25
CA TYR A 66 -9.34 5.59 -15.07
C TYR A 66 -10.20 5.36 -13.82
N SER A 67 -11.50 5.64 -13.90
CA SER A 67 -12.43 5.46 -12.78
C SER A 67 -12.59 4.01 -12.34
N SER A 68 -12.47 3.05 -13.26
CA SER A 68 -12.59 1.61 -12.93
C SER A 68 -11.29 0.99 -12.41
N LEU A 69 -10.13 1.47 -12.84
CA LEU A 69 -8.84 0.81 -12.57
C LEU A 69 -7.96 1.57 -11.55
N VAL A 70 -8.00 2.90 -11.57
CA VAL A 70 -7.10 3.74 -10.77
C VAL A 70 -7.81 4.26 -9.51
N GLN A 71 -9.03 4.79 -9.66
CA GLN A 71 -9.82 5.34 -8.57
C GLN A 71 -10.01 4.37 -7.37
N PRO A 72 -10.31 3.06 -7.56
CA PRO A 72 -10.54 2.16 -6.43
C PRO A 72 -9.26 1.86 -5.63
N ILE A 73 -8.09 1.97 -6.26
CA ILE A 73 -6.81 1.74 -5.61
C ILE A 73 -6.43 2.96 -4.77
N LEU A 74 -6.69 4.16 -5.29
CA LEU A 74 -6.47 5.42 -4.55
C LEU A 74 -7.45 5.59 -3.40
N ASN A 75 -8.73 5.23 -3.58
CA ASN A 75 -9.72 5.31 -2.50
C ASN A 75 -9.43 4.36 -1.33
N ARG A 76 -8.59 3.33 -1.51
CA ARG A 76 -8.16 2.43 -0.42
C ARG A 76 -7.07 3.01 0.49
N LEU A 77 -6.55 4.20 0.17
CA LEU A 77 -5.55 4.93 0.97
C LEU A 77 -6.17 5.86 2.03
N HIS A 78 -7.49 5.86 2.20
CA HIS A 78 -8.23 6.67 3.19
C HIS A 78 -8.81 5.74 4.26
#